data_AF-A0A8X6RCQ2-F1
#
_entry.id   AF-A0A8X6RCQ2-F1
#
_cell.length_a   1.000
_cell.length_b   1.000
_cell.length_c   1.000
_cell.angle_alpha   90.00
_cell.angle_beta   90.00
_cell.angle_gamma   90.00
#
_symmetry.space_group_name_H-M   'P 1'
#
loop_
_entity.id
_entity.type
_entity.pdbx_description
1 polymer ?
#
loop_
_entity_poly.entity_id
_entity_poly.type
_entity_poly.pdbx_seq_one_letter_code
_entity_poly.pdbx_strand_id
1 'polypeptide(L)'
;MKCAILERVHRTLRERLYRAFTYRDSYKYYDILPELVHSYNHSIHRAHGFEPTKLTTDDEPELYKCLYHSNVDPQFSFTAGDIVRLSKARKTFRKGYLPGWTEETFRIYKRYPMIL
;
A
#
# COMPACT_ATOMS: atom_id res chain seq x y z
N MET A 1 -7.15 -1.43 -0.43
CA MET A 1 -6.55 -1.25 0.91
C MET A 1 -5.93 -2.51 1.48
N LYS A 2 -6.61 -3.68 1.49
CA LYS A 2 -6.01 -4.93 2.01
C LYS A 2 -4.63 -5.26 1.41
N CYS A 3 -4.42 -5.00 0.11
CA CYS A 3 -3.13 -5.23 -0.53
C CYS A 3 -2.03 -4.25 -0.13
N ALA A 4 -2.33 -2.98 0.19
CA ALA A 4 -1.29 -1.97 0.46
C ALA A 4 -0.49 -2.27 1.73
N ILE A 5 -1.17 -2.75 2.78
CA ILE A 5 -0.51 -3.20 4.02
C ILE A 5 0.37 -4.42 3.72
N LEU A 6 -0.17 -5.42 3.02
CA LEU A 6 0.60 -6.61 2.62
C LEU A 6 1.80 -6.27 1.74
N GLU A 7 1.66 -5.35 0.80
CA GLU A 7 2.75 -4.86 -0.05
C GLU A 7 3.86 -4.20 0.77
N ARG A 8 3.52 -3.43 1.81
CA ARG A 8 4.50 -2.85 2.74
C ARG A 8 5.23 -3.93 3.55
N VAL A 9 4.52 -4.96 4.01
CA VAL A 9 5.14 -6.11 4.70
C VAL A 9 6.12 -6.82 3.75
N HIS A 10 5.66 -7.17 2.55
CA HIS A 10 6.49 -7.84 1.54
C HIS A 10 7.74 -7.02 1.19
N ARG A 11 7.60 -5.71 1.00
CA ARG A 11 8.74 -4.82 0.75
C ARG A 11 9.74 -4.85 1.91
N THR A 12 9.27 -4.74 3.16
CA THR A 12 10.13 -4.72 4.35
C THR A 12 10.89 -6.03 4.52
N LEU A 13 10.22 -7.17 4.35
CA LEU A 13 10.85 -8.49 4.42
C LEU A 13 11.89 -8.67 3.32
N ARG A 14 11.58 -8.26 2.08
CA ARG A 14 12.55 -8.28 0.97
C ARG A 14 13.75 -7.40 1.27
N GLU A 15 13.57 -6.17 1.74
CA GLU A 15 14.69 -5.28 2.06
C GLU A 15 15.63 -5.90 3.11
N ARG A 16 15.09 -6.52 4.17
CA ARG A 16 15.89 -7.22 5.19
C ARG A 16 16.62 -8.44 4.62
N LEU A 17 15.95 -9.26 3.80
CA LEU A 17 16.54 -10.42 3.15
C LEU A 17 17.70 -10.02 2.23
N TYR A 18 17.51 -9.01 1.37
CA TYR A 18 18.54 -8.60 0.42
C TYR A 18 19.76 -7.97 1.10
N ARG A 19 19.60 -7.30 2.25
CA ARG A 19 20.73 -6.86 3.06
C ARG A 19 21.55 -8.06 3.57
N ALA A 20 20.87 -9.08 4.07
CA ALA A 20 21.52 -10.31 4.52
C ALA A 20 22.19 -11.08 3.39
N PHE A 21 21.60 -11.11 2.20
CA PHE A 21 22.21 -11.73 1.01
C PHE A 21 23.47 -11.00 0.58
N THR A 22 23.44 -9.67 0.55
CA THR A 22 24.59 -8.83 0.19
C THR A 22 25.75 -9.04 1.17
N TYR A 23 25.46 -9.18 2.46
CA TYR A 23 26.47 -9.41 3.49
C TYR A 23 27.10 -10.82 3.40
N ARG A 24 26.30 -11.84 3.08
CA ARG A 24 26.73 -13.25 3.05
C ARG A 24 27.23 -13.72 1.68
N ASP A 25 27.12 -12.88 0.65
CA ASP A 25 27.34 -13.22 -0.77
C ASP A 25 26.63 -14.53 -1.17
N SER A 26 25.39 -14.71 -0.69
CA SER A 26 24.61 -15.94 -0.89
C SER A 26 23.13 -15.67 -0.75
N TYR A 27 22.33 -16.31 -1.62
CA TYR A 27 20.87 -16.24 -1.61
C TYR A 27 20.20 -17.31 -0.74
N LYS A 28 20.98 -18.09 0.02
CA LYS A 28 20.42 -19.09 0.95
C LYS A 28 19.67 -18.37 2.08
N TYR A 29 18.35 -18.53 2.09
CA TYR A 29 17.49 -17.83 3.04
C TYR A 29 16.98 -18.71 4.20
N TYR A 30 17.06 -20.04 4.08
CA TYR A 30 16.49 -20.96 5.08
C TYR A 30 17.05 -20.73 6.49
N ASP A 31 18.37 -20.57 6.59
CA ASP A 31 19.08 -20.42 7.87
C ASP A 31 18.79 -19.08 8.56
N ILE A 32 18.37 -18.08 7.79
CA ILE A 32 18.27 -16.67 8.21
C ILE A 32 16.81 -16.26 8.41
N LEU A 33 15.88 -17.06 7.89
CA LEU A 33 14.45 -16.81 7.92
C LEU A 33 13.90 -16.75 9.36
N PRO A 34 14.25 -17.66 10.29
CA PRO A 34 13.75 -17.60 11.66
C PRO A 34 14.14 -16.29 12.38
N GLU A 35 15.41 -15.91 12.26
CA GLU A 35 15.94 -14.67 12.86
C GLU A 35 15.27 -13.42 12.26
N LEU A 36 15.07 -13.41 10.94
CA LEU A 36 14.44 -12.29 10.24
C LEU A 36 12.97 -12.11 10.62
N VAL A 37 12.21 -13.21 10.73
CA VAL A 37 10.81 -13.18 11.17
C VAL A 37 10.70 -12.73 12.62
N HIS A 38 11.56 -13.27 13.49
CA HIS A 38 11.63 -12.85 14.90
C HIS A 38 11.92 -11.35 15.00
N SER A 39 12.97 -10.87 14.34
CA SER A 39 13.32 -9.45 14.30
C SER A 39 12.19 -8.58 13.76
N TYR A 40 11.43 -9.03 12.76
CA TYR A 40 10.31 -8.27 12.21
C TYR A 40 9.17 -8.17 13.22
N ASN A 41 8.74 -9.29 13.80
CA ASN A 41 7.64 -9.32 14.77
C ASN A 41 7.95 -8.54 16.05
N HIS A 42 9.24 -8.41 16.40
CA HIS A 42 9.70 -7.63 17.55
C HIS A 42 10.12 -6.18 17.23
N SER A 43 9.96 -5.73 15.98
CA SER A 43 10.23 -4.34 15.61
C SER A 43 9.01 -3.45 15.81
N ILE A 44 9.21 -2.24 16.32
CA ILE A 44 8.17 -1.21 16.35
C ILE A 44 7.94 -0.67 14.93
N HIS A 45 6.71 -0.75 14.45
CA HIS A 45 6.35 -0.29 13.11
C HIS A 45 5.96 1.19 13.11
N ARG A 46 6.63 2.01 12.29
CA ARG A 46 6.38 3.47 12.20
C ARG A 46 4.92 3.83 11.87
N ALA A 47 4.21 2.98 11.13
CA ALA A 47 2.85 3.29 10.65
C ALA A 47 1.85 3.47 11.78
N HIS A 48 2.01 2.70 12.86
CA HIS A 48 1.05 2.66 13.97
C HIS A 48 1.73 2.72 15.34
N GLY A 49 3.05 2.58 15.44
CA GLY A 49 3.80 2.69 16.69
C GLY A 49 3.82 1.40 17.53
N PHE A 50 3.32 0.28 17.01
CA PHE A 50 3.26 -0.98 17.74
C PHE A 50 4.24 -2.02 17.22
N GLU A 51 4.63 -2.91 18.11
CA GLU A 51 5.33 -4.15 17.84
C GLU A 51 4.29 -5.26 17.54
N PRO A 52 4.36 -5.97 16.40
CA PRO A 52 3.39 -7.00 16.04
C PRO A 52 3.14 -8.06 17.12
N THR A 53 4.19 -8.50 17.84
CA THR A 53 4.06 -9.53 18.89
C THR A 53 3.26 -9.05 20.11
N LYS A 54 3.16 -7.74 20.34
CA LYS A 54 2.50 -7.16 21.51
C LYS A 54 1.06 -6.74 21.24
N LEU A 55 0.58 -6.91 20.00
CA LEU A 55 -0.78 -6.52 19.63
C LEU A 55 -1.80 -7.55 20.13
N THR A 56 -2.83 -7.03 20.78
CA THR A 56 -4.00 -7.77 21.24
C THR A 56 -5.24 -7.27 20.51
N THR A 57 -6.34 -8.03 20.57
CA THR A 57 -7.62 -7.63 19.96
C THR A 57 -8.12 -6.28 20.51
N ASP A 58 -7.78 -5.97 21.76
CA ASP A 58 -8.16 -4.71 22.42
C ASP A 58 -7.49 -3.47 21.80
N ASP A 59 -6.35 -3.65 21.11
CA ASP A 59 -5.59 -2.57 20.46
C ASP A 59 -6.10 -2.27 19.04
N GLU A 60 -6.97 -3.11 18.48
CA GLU A 60 -7.55 -2.96 17.15
C GLU A 60 -8.15 -1.56 16.87
N PRO A 61 -8.95 -0.95 17.76
CA PRO A 61 -9.51 0.38 17.50
C PRO A 61 -8.45 1.47 17.39
N GLU A 62 -7.39 1.42 18.20
CA GLU A 62 -6.29 2.37 18.13
C GLU A 62 -5.44 2.17 16.87
N LEU A 63 -5.15 0.91 16.53
CA LEU A 63 -4.47 0.53 15.30
C LEU A 63 -5.23 1.02 14.06
N TYR A 64 -6.55 0.83 14.04
CA TYR A 64 -7.41 1.28 12.95
C TYR A 64 -7.40 2.81 12.82
N LYS A 65 -7.43 3.53 13.94
CA LYS A 65 -7.31 4.99 13.96
C LYS A 65 -5.99 5.45 13.36
N CYS A 66 -4.87 4.88 13.79
CA CYS A 66 -3.54 5.24 13.27
C CYS A 66 -3.38 4.96 11.77
N LEU A 67 -3.96 3.87 11.27
CA LEU A 67 -3.80 3.47 9.88
C LEU A 67 -4.71 4.22 8.91
N TYR A 68 -5.95 4.51 9.30
CA TYR A 68 -6.99 4.95 8.35
C TYR A 68 -7.58 6.33 8.67
N HIS A 69 -7.36 6.89 9.86
CA HIS A 69 -7.82 8.25 10.16
C HIS A 69 -6.71 9.25 9.86
N SER A 70 -6.81 9.87 8.69
CA SER A 70 -6.09 11.11 8.43
C SER A 70 -6.96 12.28 8.90
N ASN A 71 -6.39 13.19 9.70
CA ASN A 71 -7.07 14.42 10.14
C ASN A 71 -7.16 15.47 9.03
N VAL A 72 -7.09 15.04 7.76
CA VAL A 72 -7.06 15.93 6.61
C VAL A 72 -8.38 15.80 5.89
N ASP A 73 -9.06 16.92 5.67
CA ASP A 73 -10.27 16.94 4.86
C ASP A 73 -9.96 16.39 3.46
N PRO A 74 -10.76 15.44 2.96
CA PRO A 74 -10.50 14.81 1.68
C PRO A 74 -10.63 15.84 0.56
N GLN A 75 -9.51 16.15 -0.09
CA GLN A 75 -9.51 17.03 -1.25
C GLN A 75 -10.01 16.24 -2.48
N PHE A 76 -11.14 16.67 -3.03
CA PHE A 76 -11.68 16.08 -4.25
C PHE A 76 -11.20 16.88 -5.48
N SER A 77 -10.65 16.19 -6.48
CA SER A 77 -10.28 16.80 -7.76
C SER A 77 -11.49 17.12 -8.65
N PHE A 78 -12.63 16.47 -8.41
CA PHE A 78 -13.85 16.60 -9.21
C PHE A 78 -15.08 16.84 -8.35
N THR A 79 -16.13 17.37 -8.98
CA THR A 79 -17.43 17.65 -8.37
C THR A 79 -18.50 16.67 -8.87
N ALA A 80 -19.58 16.51 -8.10
CA ALA A 80 -20.71 15.72 -8.54
C ALA A 80 -21.43 16.48 -9.66
N GLY A 81 -21.59 15.84 -10.81
CA GLY A 81 -22.15 16.44 -12.02
C GLY A 81 -21.14 16.66 -13.14
N ASP A 82 -19.83 16.63 -12.87
CA ASP A 82 -18.81 16.78 -13.91
C ASP A 82 -18.88 15.66 -14.95
N ILE A 83 -18.63 16.02 -16.20
CA ILE A 83 -18.52 15.09 -17.32
C ILE A 83 -17.06 14.70 -17.49
N VAL A 84 -16.77 13.41 -17.33
CA VAL A 84 -15.42 12.85 -17.36
C VAL A 84 -15.32 11.68 -18.34
N ARG A 85 -14.10 11.31 -18.72
CA ARG A 85 -13.79 10.12 -19.51
C ARG A 85 -12.86 9.22 -18.71
N LEU A 86 -12.96 7.91 -18.92
CA LEU A 86 -12.09 6.95 -18.23
C LEU A 86 -10.76 6.82 -18.95
N SER A 87 -9.66 6.76 -18.19
CA SER A 87 -8.35 6.46 -18.77
C SER A 87 -8.29 4.99 -19.20
N LYS A 88 -7.80 4.72 -20.42
CA LYS A 88 -7.55 3.36 -20.88
C LYS A 88 -6.43 2.71 -20.07
N ALA A 89 -6.56 1.43 -19.75
CA ALA A 89 -5.54 0.65 -19.06
C ALA A 89 -4.18 0.73 -19.77
N ARG A 90 -3.10 0.87 -18.99
CA ARG A 90 -1.73 0.96 -19.54
C ARG A 90 -1.29 -0.41 -20.08
N LYS A 91 -1.31 -0.56 -21.40
CA LYS A 91 -0.61 -1.63 -22.11
C LYS A 91 0.87 -1.29 -22.25
N THR A 92 1.73 -2.31 -22.20
CA THR A 92 3.20 -2.20 -22.28
C THR A 92 3.67 -1.48 -23.55
N PHE A 93 2.92 -1.64 -24.64
CA PHE A 93 3.13 -0.93 -25.90
C PHE A 93 1.91 -0.10 -26.26
N ARG A 94 2.11 1.17 -26.63
CA ARG A 94 1.05 2.09 -27.09
C ARG A 94 1.44 2.77 -28.39
N LYS A 95 0.47 2.94 -29.27
CA LYS A 95 0.62 3.81 -30.44
C LYS A 95 0.37 5.25 -29.99
N GLY A 96 1.37 6.12 -30.11
CA GLY A 96 1.34 7.48 -29.55
C GLY A 96 0.25 8.40 -30.12
N TYR A 97 -0.30 8.06 -31.28
CA TYR A 97 -1.37 8.81 -31.93
C TYR A 97 -2.78 8.43 -31.47
N LEU A 98 -2.95 7.37 -30.66
CA LEU A 98 -4.26 6.95 -30.16
C LEU A 98 -4.58 7.64 -28.82
N PRO A 99 -5.83 8.09 -28.62
CA PRO A 99 -6.23 8.76 -27.39
C PRO A 99 -6.15 7.82 -26.18
N GLY A 100 -5.65 8.35 -25.07
CA GLY A 100 -5.45 7.64 -23.81
C GLY A 100 -6.73 7.39 -22.99
N TRP A 101 -7.89 7.85 -23.47
CA TRP A 101 -9.19 7.79 -22.79
C TRP A 101 -10.24 7.09 -23.64
N THR A 102 -11.34 6.68 -23.00
CA THR A 102 -12.54 6.11 -23.65
C THR A 102 -13.25 7.15 -24.51
N GLU A 103 -13.98 6.70 -25.53
CA GLU A 103 -14.83 7.58 -26.35
C GLU A 103 -16.08 8.00 -25.58
N GLU A 104 -16.63 7.07 -24.79
CA GLU A 104 -17.76 7.30 -23.88
C GLU A 104 -17.44 8.34 -22.80
N THR A 105 -18.43 9.19 -22.53
CA THR A 105 -18.43 10.19 -21.46
C THR A 105 -19.34 9.77 -20.33
N PHE A 106 -18.89 10.00 -19.10
CA PHE A 106 -19.59 9.62 -17.87
C PHE A 106 -19.85 10.85 -17.02
N ARG A 107 -20.93 10.83 -16.25
CA ARG A 107 -21.26 11.87 -15.27
C ARG A 107 -20.95 11.38 -13.86
N ILE A 108 -20.24 12.19 -13.08
CA ILE A 108 -19.96 11.84 -11.68
C ILE A 108 -21.24 11.92 -10.87
N TYR A 109 -21.71 10.79 -10.35
CA TYR A 109 -22.89 10.73 -9.47
C TYR A 109 -22.54 10.99 -8.00
N LYS A 110 -21.50 10.31 -7.49
CA LYS A 110 -21.10 10.36 -6.09
C LYS A 110 -19.60 10.32 -5.93
N ARG A 111 -19.11 10.93 -4.85
CA ARG A 111 -17.69 11.00 -4.48
C ARG A 111 -17.49 10.31 -3.15
N TYR A 112 -16.43 9.54 -3.06
CA TYR A 112 -15.99 8.91 -1.83
C TYR A 112 -14.59 9.41 -1.54
N PRO A 113 -14.29 9.83 -0.31
CA PRO A 113 -12.94 10.23 0.04
C PRO A 113 -12.00 9.05 -0.21
N MET A 114 -10.84 9.34 -0.79
CA MET A 114 -9.76 8.36 -0.83
C MET A 114 -9.22 8.28 0.60
N ILE A 115 -9.71 7.33 1.36
CA ILE A 115 -9.06 6.91 2.61
C ILE A 115 -7.70 6.36 2.16
N LEU A 116 -6.61 6.94 2.66
CA LEU A 116 -5.24 6.44 2.46
C LEU A 116 -4.98 5.22 3.33
#